data_AF-A0A7L3FED6-F1
#
_entry.id   AF-A0A7L3FED6-F1
#
_cell.length_a   1.000
_cell.length_b   1.000
_cell.length_c   1.000
_cell.angle_alpha   90.00
_cell.angle_beta   90.00
_cell.angle_gamma   90.00
#
_symmetry.space_group_name_H-M   'P 1'
#
loop_
_entity.id
_entity.type
_entity.pdbx_description
1 polymer ?
#
loop_
_entity_poly.entity_id
_entity_poly.type
_entity_poly.pdbx_seq_one_letter_code
_entity_poly.pdbx_strand_id
1 'polypeptide(L)'
;VAYLTIFHVLFVLFVWAYWKSIFTPPVQPGTEYRMSYADKERYENEERPEVQRQILAEIARKLPVYTRTGSGGVRFCDTCQLIKPDRCHHCSVCAVCVLKMDHHCPWVNNCIGFSNYKFFLLFLAYSLLYCLYIAATVFKYFIKYWTAPGMSSCYLFFSLALCCFYFQGELTNGRSKIQVLFLLFVAVMFFVSLMFLFGYHCWLVSRNRSTL
;
A
#
# COMPACT_ATOMS: atom_id res chain seq x y z
N VAL A 1 -7.49 -14.46 26.96
CA VAL A 1 -8.53 -14.61 25.92
C VAL A 1 -8.78 -13.31 25.17
N ALA A 2 -9.22 -12.22 25.82
CA ALA A 2 -9.53 -10.95 25.15
C ALA A 2 -8.42 -10.39 24.22
N TYR A 3 -7.17 -10.37 24.68
CA TYR A 3 -6.02 -9.91 23.86
C TYR A 3 -5.87 -10.74 22.57
N LEU A 4 -6.02 -12.06 22.68
CA LEU A 4 -5.88 -12.96 21.55
C LEU A 4 -7.02 -12.78 20.54
N THR A 5 -8.25 -12.58 21.03
CA THR A 5 -9.42 -12.36 20.18
C THR A 5 -9.28 -11.07 19.36
N ILE A 6 -8.93 -9.95 20.02
CA ILE A 6 -8.77 -8.66 19.33
C ILE A 6 -7.63 -8.73 18.32
N PHE A 7 -6.50 -9.35 18.69
CA PHE A 7 -5.38 -9.58 17.80
C PHE A 7 -5.81 -10.29 16.51
N HIS A 8 -6.55 -11.40 16.62
CA HIS A 8 -6.98 -12.16 15.44
C HIS A 8 -7.96 -11.38 14.57
N VAL A 9 -8.87 -10.60 15.15
CA VAL A 9 -9.78 -9.75 14.37
C VAL A 9 -9.00 -8.72 13.56
N LEU A 10 -8.08 -7.99 14.20
CA LEU A 10 -7.25 -7.01 13.51
C LEU A 10 -6.35 -7.66 12.46
N PHE A 11 -5.76 -8.81 12.77
CA PHE A 11 -4.92 -9.58 11.86
C PHE A 11 -5.70 -10.02 10.62
N VAL A 12 -6.91 -10.56 10.78
CA VAL A 12 -7.76 -10.98 9.65
C VAL A 12 -8.14 -9.78 8.78
N LEU A 13 -8.52 -8.64 9.36
CA LEU A 13 -8.83 -7.42 8.60
C LEU A 13 -7.61 -6.88 7.84
N PHE A 14 -6.45 -6.86 8.48
CA PHE A 14 -5.17 -6.47 7.86
C PHE A 14 -4.82 -7.37 6.67
N VAL A 15 -4.79 -8.69 6.88
CA VAL A 15 -4.45 -9.66 5.83
C VAL A 15 -5.46 -9.63 4.69
N TRP A 16 -6.75 -9.50 5.00
CA TRP A 16 -7.80 -9.42 3.98
C TRP A 16 -7.65 -8.16 3.12
N ALA A 17 -7.45 -6.98 3.73
CA ALA A 17 -7.26 -5.75 2.96
C ALA A 17 -5.96 -5.74 2.16
N TYR A 18 -4.88 -6.32 2.71
CA TYR A 18 -3.62 -6.50 2.00
C TYR A 18 -3.78 -7.42 0.78
N TRP A 19 -4.41 -8.59 0.98
CA TRP A 19 -4.74 -9.53 -0.09
C TRP A 19 -5.57 -8.86 -1.20
N LYS A 20 -6.61 -8.11 -0.83
CA LYS A 20 -7.45 -7.39 -1.80
C LYS A 20 -6.67 -6.29 -2.53
N SER A 21 -5.69 -5.65 -1.91
CA SER A 21 -4.85 -4.65 -2.57
C SER A 21 -3.90 -5.27 -3.61
N ILE A 22 -3.33 -6.44 -3.29
CA ILE A 22 -2.44 -7.20 -4.20
C ILE A 22 -3.24 -7.77 -5.37
N PHE A 23 -4.27 -8.57 -5.08
CA PHE A 23 -4.89 -9.45 -6.07
C PHE A 23 -6.13 -8.86 -6.75
N THR A 24 -6.50 -7.61 -6.47
CA THR A 24 -7.49 -6.90 -7.29
C THR A 24 -6.78 -6.24 -8.46
N PRO A 25 -6.94 -6.72 -9.70
CA PRO A 25 -6.22 -6.16 -10.84
C PRO A 25 -6.65 -4.71 -11.12
N PRO A 26 -5.75 -3.90 -11.69
CA PRO A 26 -6.10 -2.55 -12.13
C PRO A 26 -7.08 -2.62 -13.31
N VAL A 27 -8.11 -1.78 -13.27
CA VAL A 27 -9.07 -1.68 -14.38
C VAL A 27 -8.43 -0.89 -15.52
N GLN A 28 -8.50 -1.45 -16.72
CA GLN A 28 -8.07 -0.81 -17.96
C GLN A 28 -9.24 -0.04 -18.60
N PRO A 29 -8.97 0.98 -19.43
CA PRO A 29 -9.99 1.63 -20.25
C PRO A 29 -10.77 0.61 -21.10
N GLY A 30 -12.07 0.90 -21.29
CA GLY A 30 -12.94 0.12 -22.18
C GLY A 30 -12.48 0.18 -23.64
N THR A 31 -13.04 -0.72 -24.47
CA THR A 31 -12.68 -0.84 -25.88
C THR A 31 -13.03 0.41 -26.70
N GLU A 32 -14.00 1.19 -26.26
CA GLU A 32 -14.41 2.46 -26.86
C GLU A 32 -13.30 3.51 -26.87
N TYR A 33 -12.34 3.42 -25.94
CA TYR A 33 -11.19 4.33 -25.88
C TYR A 33 -10.04 3.90 -26.80
N ARG A 34 -10.04 2.65 -27.27
CA ARG A 34 -9.01 2.13 -28.17
C ARG A 34 -9.24 2.66 -29.58
N MET A 35 -8.15 2.92 -30.29
CA MET A 35 -8.24 3.32 -31.69
C MET A 35 -8.79 2.17 -32.54
N SER A 36 -9.68 2.50 -33.48
CA SER A 36 -10.08 1.57 -34.51
C SER A 36 -8.89 1.26 -35.42
N TYR A 37 -8.95 0.14 -36.16
CA TYR A 37 -7.88 -0.21 -37.12
C TYR A 37 -7.67 0.90 -38.15
N ALA A 38 -8.76 1.44 -38.71
CA ALA A 38 -8.69 2.52 -39.70
C ALA A 38 -8.11 3.83 -39.11
N ASP A 39 -8.48 4.19 -37.88
CA ASP A 39 -7.93 5.38 -37.23
C ASP A 39 -6.45 5.20 -36.90
N LYS A 40 -6.04 3.99 -36.51
CA LYS A 40 -4.65 3.65 -36.23
C LYS A 40 -3.79 3.76 -37.49
N GLU A 41 -4.23 3.16 -38.58
CA GLU A 41 -3.55 3.25 -39.88
C GLU A 41 -3.43 4.71 -40.35
N ARG A 42 -4.51 5.50 -40.23
CA ARG A 42 -4.48 6.94 -40.54
C ARG A 42 -3.48 7.72 -39.69
N TYR A 43 -3.37 7.41 -38.40
CA TYR A 43 -2.46 8.08 -37.48
C TYR A 43 -0.99 7.70 -37.73
N GLU A 44 -0.72 6.41 -37.91
CA GLU A 44 0.64 5.87 -38.12
C GLU A 44 1.22 6.27 -39.48
N ASN A 45 0.39 6.40 -40.52
CA ASN A 45 0.83 6.81 -41.86
C ASN A 45 0.99 8.33 -42.04
N GLU A 46 0.58 9.15 -41.06
CA GLU A 46 0.68 10.60 -41.16
C GLU A 46 1.98 11.09 -40.50
N GLU A 47 2.85 11.73 -41.30
CA GLU A 47 4.13 12.25 -40.83
C GLU A 47 4.00 13.63 -40.16
N ARG A 48 2.95 14.40 -40.46
CA ARG A 48 2.78 15.76 -39.95
C ARG A 48 2.16 15.75 -38.55
N PRO A 49 2.86 16.26 -37.51
CA PRO A 49 2.37 16.22 -36.13
C PRO A 49 1.05 16.98 -35.90
N GLU A 50 0.82 18.05 -36.65
CA GLU A 50 -0.42 18.83 -36.52
C GLU A 50 -1.65 18.06 -37.04
N VAL A 51 -1.48 17.24 -38.07
CA VAL A 51 -2.57 16.41 -38.61
C VAL A 51 -2.83 15.22 -37.68
N GLN A 52 -1.77 14.60 -37.12
CA GLN A 52 -1.91 13.58 -36.08
C GLN A 52 -2.72 14.11 -34.87
N ARG A 53 -2.43 15.33 -34.40
CA ARG A 53 -3.20 15.98 -33.33
C ARG A 53 -4.66 16.18 -33.69
N GLN A 54 -4.96 16.54 -34.95
CA GLN A 54 -6.33 16.70 -35.43
C GLN A 54 -7.08 15.36 -35.47
N ILE A 55 -6.43 14.27 -35.90
CA ILE A 55 -6.99 12.91 -35.88
C ILE A 55 -7.37 12.52 -34.44
N LEU A 56 -6.43 12.67 -33.49
CA LEU A 56 -6.68 12.37 -32.08
C LEU A 56 -7.82 13.24 -31.51
N ALA A 57 -7.89 14.52 -31.89
CA ALA A 57 -8.96 15.43 -31.49
C ALA A 57 -10.33 15.03 -32.05
N GLU A 58 -10.39 14.55 -33.29
CA GLU A 58 -11.62 14.05 -33.91
C GLU A 58 -12.16 12.81 -33.17
N ILE A 59 -11.29 11.86 -32.84
CA ILE A 59 -11.64 10.66 -32.08
C ILE A 59 -12.11 11.05 -30.68
N ALA A 60 -11.36 11.91 -29.98
CA ALA A 60 -11.66 12.34 -28.63
C ALA A 60 -13.01 13.07 -28.50
N ARG A 61 -13.49 13.76 -29.55
CA ARG A 61 -14.81 14.42 -29.55
C ARG A 61 -15.98 13.43 -29.40
N LYS A 62 -15.77 12.15 -29.73
CA LYS A 62 -16.78 11.09 -29.62
C LYS A 62 -16.78 10.42 -28.23
N LEU A 63 -15.87 10.82 -27.34
CA LEU A 63 -15.64 10.20 -26.03
C LEU A 63 -15.89 11.19 -24.89
N PRO A 64 -16.27 10.72 -23.69
CA PRO A 64 -16.43 11.58 -22.52
C PRO A 64 -15.06 11.92 -21.90
N VAL A 65 -14.28 12.76 -22.59
CA VAL A 65 -12.92 13.18 -22.19
C VAL A 65 -12.79 14.70 -22.13
N TYR A 66 -12.65 15.23 -20.92
CA TYR A 66 -12.64 16.67 -20.67
C TYR A 66 -11.23 17.21 -20.39
N THR A 67 -10.29 16.36 -19.94
CA THR A 67 -8.92 16.77 -19.64
C THR A 67 -8.02 16.75 -20.87
N ARG A 68 -6.99 17.59 -20.87
CA ARG A 68 -5.98 17.74 -21.94
C ARG A 68 -4.57 17.72 -21.35
N THR A 69 -3.56 17.62 -22.20
CA THR A 69 -2.15 17.78 -21.80
C THR A 69 -1.88 19.24 -21.42
N GLY A 70 -0.70 19.53 -20.84
CA GLY A 70 -0.28 20.91 -20.53
C GLY A 70 -0.19 21.82 -21.77
N SER A 71 -0.01 21.23 -22.97
CA SER A 71 -0.03 21.93 -24.25
C SER A 71 -1.42 22.04 -24.88
N GLY A 72 -2.48 21.60 -24.19
CA GLY A 72 -3.86 21.60 -24.71
C GLY A 72 -4.21 20.43 -25.64
N GLY A 73 -3.28 19.51 -25.90
CA GLY A 73 -3.49 18.34 -26.75
C GLY A 73 -4.33 17.23 -26.10
N VAL A 74 -4.82 16.31 -26.92
CA VAL A 74 -5.50 15.09 -26.44
C VAL A 74 -4.51 14.20 -25.71
N ARG A 75 -4.94 13.64 -24.56
CA ARG A 75 -4.13 12.69 -23.80
C ARG A 75 -4.16 11.34 -24.50
N PHE A 76 -3.11 11.00 -25.23
CA PHE A 76 -2.98 9.73 -25.94
C PHE A 76 -1.95 8.79 -25.27
N CYS A 77 -2.09 7.49 -25.49
CA CYS A 77 -1.09 6.48 -25.11
C CYS A 77 -0.58 5.74 -26.34
N ASP A 78 0.66 6.02 -26.77
CA ASP A 78 1.25 5.34 -27.92
C ASP A 78 1.45 3.84 -27.68
N THR A 79 1.84 3.44 -26.46
CA THR A 79 2.05 2.01 -26.14
C THR A 79 0.76 1.19 -26.19
N CYS A 80 -0.36 1.75 -25.72
CA CYS A 80 -1.64 1.05 -25.65
C CYS A 80 -2.57 1.37 -26.82
N GLN A 81 -2.20 2.32 -27.69
CA GLN A 81 -2.99 2.79 -28.83
C GLN A 81 -4.44 3.18 -28.44
N LEU A 82 -4.56 4.02 -27.41
CA LEU A 82 -5.84 4.48 -26.88
C LEU A 82 -5.84 5.94 -26.45
N ILE A 83 -6.99 6.60 -26.57
CA ILE A 83 -7.23 7.91 -25.96
C ILE A 83 -7.40 7.68 -24.46
N LYS A 84 -6.55 8.29 -23.64
CA LYS A 84 -6.59 8.13 -22.18
C LYS A 84 -7.87 8.76 -21.63
N PRO A 85 -8.74 7.99 -20.95
CA PRO A 85 -9.84 8.57 -20.17
C PRO A 85 -9.33 9.56 -19.13
N ASP A 86 -10.22 10.42 -18.63
CA ASP A 86 -9.86 11.34 -17.57
C ASP A 86 -9.33 10.59 -16.34
N ARG A 87 -8.22 11.10 -15.78
CA ARG A 87 -7.47 10.50 -14.66
C ARG A 87 -6.84 9.13 -14.97
N CYS A 88 -6.81 8.68 -16.22
CA CYS A 88 -6.09 7.47 -16.63
C CYS A 88 -4.63 7.77 -16.92
N HIS A 89 -3.73 6.92 -16.44
CA HIS A 89 -2.28 7.01 -16.72
C HIS A 89 -1.74 5.64 -17.13
N HIS A 90 -0.69 5.65 -17.95
CA HIS A 90 0.01 4.41 -18.33
C HIS A 90 1.04 4.09 -17.25
N CYS A 91 0.98 2.88 -16.71
CA CYS A 91 2.04 2.37 -15.84
C CYS A 91 2.99 1.52 -16.66
N SER A 92 4.25 1.94 -16.78
CA SER A 92 5.29 1.19 -17.48
C SER A 92 5.60 -0.15 -16.82
N VAL A 93 5.50 -0.24 -15.49
CA VAL A 93 5.74 -1.49 -14.74
C VAL A 93 4.64 -2.52 -15.02
N CYS A 94 3.37 -2.10 -15.01
CA CYS A 94 2.25 -2.98 -15.34
C CYS A 94 2.02 -3.12 -16.85
N ALA A 95 2.72 -2.33 -17.68
CA ALA A 95 2.57 -2.25 -19.13
C ALA A 95 1.13 -2.01 -19.62
N VAL A 96 0.31 -1.32 -18.83
CA VAL A 96 -1.10 -1.05 -19.14
C VAL A 96 -1.53 0.35 -18.72
N CYS A 97 -2.56 0.87 -19.38
CA CYS A 97 -3.27 2.06 -18.90
C CYS A 97 -4.19 1.68 -17.73
N VAL A 98 -4.07 2.41 -16.62
CA VAL A 98 -4.82 2.18 -15.39
C VAL A 98 -5.80 3.33 -15.16
N LEU A 99 -7.08 3.01 -15.01
CA LEU A 99 -8.12 3.98 -14.69
C LEU A 99 -7.90 4.57 -13.30
N LYS A 100 -8.07 5.90 -13.19
CA LYS A 100 -7.85 6.67 -11.95
C LYS A 100 -6.56 6.22 -11.23
N MET A 101 -5.48 6.08 -12.01
CA MET A 101 -4.19 5.63 -11.48
C MET A 101 -3.72 6.59 -10.39
N ASP A 102 -3.38 6.03 -9.24
CA ASP A 102 -2.77 6.79 -8.15
C ASP A 102 -1.25 6.62 -8.18
N HIS A 103 -0.75 5.39 -8.06
CA HIS A 103 0.66 5.06 -8.19
C HIS A 103 0.86 3.56 -8.43
N HIS A 104 2.06 3.16 -8.84
CA HIS A 104 2.49 1.77 -8.75
C HIS A 104 3.13 1.54 -7.37
N CYS A 105 2.65 0.55 -6.62
CA CYS A 105 3.10 0.31 -5.26
C CYS A 105 3.91 -1.00 -5.19
N PRO A 106 5.24 -0.93 -4.99
CA PRO A 106 6.09 -2.11 -4.89
C PRO A 106 5.70 -3.05 -3.74
N TRP A 107 5.16 -2.50 -2.64
CA TRP A 107 4.80 -3.27 -1.44
C TRP A 107 3.59 -4.21 -1.61
N VAL A 108 2.75 -3.94 -2.61
CA VAL A 108 1.65 -4.83 -3.01
C VAL A 108 1.87 -5.44 -4.39
N ASN A 109 3.03 -5.17 -5.02
CA ASN A 109 3.38 -5.59 -6.38
C ASN A 109 2.24 -5.37 -7.39
N ASN A 110 1.57 -4.22 -7.29
CA ASN A 110 0.40 -3.90 -8.12
C ASN A 110 0.21 -2.38 -8.24
N CYS A 111 -0.50 -1.97 -9.28
CA CYS A 111 -0.95 -0.60 -9.43
C CYS A 111 -2.12 -0.30 -8.50
N ILE A 112 -2.02 0.80 -7.78
CA ILE A 112 -3.12 1.39 -7.04
C ILE A 112 -3.88 2.33 -7.98
N GLY A 113 -5.14 2.02 -8.23
CA GLY A 113 -6.01 2.78 -9.13
C GLY A 113 -7.48 2.61 -8.78
N PHE A 114 -8.37 2.82 -9.76
CA PHE A 114 -9.81 2.87 -9.53
C PHE A 114 -10.38 1.66 -8.76
N SER A 115 -9.99 0.43 -9.15
CA SER A 115 -10.56 -0.81 -8.60
C SER A 115 -10.12 -1.14 -7.18
N ASN A 116 -8.94 -0.70 -6.76
CA ASN A 116 -8.32 -1.14 -5.50
C ASN A 116 -7.92 0.00 -4.57
N TYR A 117 -8.13 1.28 -4.93
CA TYR A 117 -7.82 2.41 -4.06
C TYR A 117 -8.49 2.29 -2.68
N LYS A 118 -9.75 1.85 -2.63
CA LYS A 118 -10.45 1.59 -1.35
C LYS A 118 -9.77 0.51 -0.52
N PHE A 119 -9.35 -0.60 -1.15
CA PHE A 119 -8.66 -1.68 -0.44
C PHE A 119 -7.30 -1.23 0.07
N PHE A 120 -6.58 -0.41 -0.69
CA PHE A 120 -5.32 0.19 -0.26
C PHE A 120 -5.50 1.10 0.96
N LEU A 121 -6.53 1.97 0.97
CA LEU A 121 -6.83 2.80 2.15
C LEU A 121 -7.19 1.96 3.38
N LEU A 122 -7.99 0.91 3.21
CA LEU A 122 -8.31 -0.03 4.30
C LEU A 122 -7.07 -0.78 4.79
N PHE A 123 -6.18 -1.18 3.88
CA PHE A 123 -4.91 -1.79 4.21
C PHE A 123 -4.06 -0.85 5.07
N LEU A 124 -3.91 0.42 4.71
CA LEU A 124 -3.18 1.41 5.52
C LEU A 124 -3.84 1.61 6.90
N ALA A 125 -5.16 1.75 6.96
CA ALA A 125 -5.89 1.93 8.20
C ALA A 125 -5.79 0.72 9.15
N TYR A 126 -6.00 -0.49 8.64
CA TYR A 126 -5.87 -1.72 9.46
C TYR A 126 -4.42 -2.00 9.85
N SER A 127 -3.44 -1.65 9.01
CA SER A 127 -2.02 -1.73 9.37
C SER A 127 -1.69 -0.79 10.53
N LEU A 128 -2.22 0.44 10.53
CA LEU A 128 -2.08 1.39 11.63
C LEU A 128 -2.68 0.86 12.93
N LEU A 129 -3.92 0.38 12.87
CA LEU A 129 -4.60 -0.18 14.04
C LEU A 129 -3.87 -1.42 14.58
N TYR A 130 -3.38 -2.28 13.71
CA TYR A 130 -2.62 -3.47 14.08
C TYR A 130 -1.28 -3.11 14.74
N CYS A 131 -0.52 -2.18 14.15
CA CYS A 131 0.74 -1.69 14.74
C CYS A 131 0.52 -1.00 16.09
N LEU A 132 -0.51 -0.15 16.20
CA LEU A 132 -0.87 0.51 17.45
C LEU A 132 -1.25 -0.50 18.53
N TYR A 133 -2.04 -1.51 18.17
CA TYR A 133 -2.43 -2.57 19.09
C TYR A 133 -1.21 -3.38 19.59
N ILE A 134 -0.31 -3.78 18.69
CA ILE A 134 0.93 -4.47 19.06
C ILE A 134 1.77 -3.57 19.97
N ALA A 135 2.03 -2.33 19.58
CA ALA A 135 2.84 -1.40 20.37
C ALA A 135 2.27 -1.20 21.79
N ALA A 136 0.96 -0.92 21.91
CA ALA A 136 0.31 -0.69 23.19
C ALA A 136 0.31 -1.94 24.11
N THR A 137 0.14 -3.13 23.53
CA THR A 137 0.12 -4.37 24.30
C THR A 137 1.53 -4.83 24.69
N VAL A 138 2.48 -4.75 23.78
CA VAL A 138 3.89 -5.11 23.99
C VAL A 138 4.59 -4.14 24.93
N PHE A 139 4.25 -2.84 24.90
CA PHE A 139 4.84 -1.83 25.79
C PHE A 139 4.66 -2.18 27.27
N LYS A 140 3.53 -2.77 27.67
CA LYS A 140 3.33 -3.27 29.04
C LYS A 140 4.37 -4.32 29.44
N TYR A 141 4.68 -5.25 28.54
CA TYR A 141 5.70 -6.27 28.75
C TYR A 141 7.10 -5.68 28.72
N PHE A 142 7.36 -4.71 27.85
CA PHE A 142 8.63 -3.96 27.83
C PHE A 142 8.90 -3.31 29.19
N ILE A 143 7.94 -2.58 29.75
CA ILE A 143 8.08 -2.01 31.10
C ILE A 143 8.34 -3.13 32.12
N LYS A 144 7.55 -4.21 32.12
CA LYS A 144 7.75 -5.33 33.06
C LYS A 144 9.17 -5.91 33.00
N TYR A 145 9.73 -6.11 31.81
CA TYR A 145 11.05 -6.73 31.66
C TYR A 145 12.22 -5.79 32.00
N TRP A 146 12.07 -4.48 31.81
CA TRP A 146 13.13 -3.48 32.00
C TRP A 146 13.02 -2.65 33.28
N THR A 147 11.88 -2.69 33.98
CA THR A 147 11.68 -2.04 35.30
C THR A 147 11.54 -3.04 36.44
N ALA A 148 11.49 -4.35 36.15
CA ALA A 148 11.57 -5.36 37.19
C ALA A 148 12.90 -5.16 37.95
N PRO A 149 12.86 -4.96 39.28
CA PRO A 149 14.08 -4.81 40.08
C PRO A 149 14.95 -6.05 39.87
N GLY A 150 16.18 -5.82 39.42
CA GLY A 150 17.18 -6.86 39.24
C GLY A 150 17.36 -7.62 40.55
N MET A 151 17.13 -8.93 40.48
CA MET A 151 17.35 -9.92 41.52
C MET A 151 18.66 -9.66 42.27
N SER A 152 18.58 -9.08 43.46
CA SER A 152 19.70 -8.95 44.42
C SER A 152 19.97 -10.29 45.15
N SER A 153 19.62 -11.45 44.55
CA SER A 153 19.57 -12.74 45.24
C SER A 153 20.23 -13.90 44.48
N CYS A 154 21.26 -13.60 43.67
CA CYS A 154 22.05 -14.66 43.02
C CYS A 154 23.09 -15.30 43.96
N TYR A 155 23.35 -14.75 45.14
CA TYR A 155 24.41 -15.25 46.04
C TYR A 155 23.99 -16.43 46.94
N LEU A 156 22.72 -16.89 46.94
CA LEU A 156 22.24 -17.83 47.96
C LEU A 156 21.80 -19.24 47.50
N PHE A 157 21.73 -19.56 46.20
CA PHE A 157 21.18 -20.86 45.76
C PHE A 157 22.26 -21.82 45.23
N PHE A 158 22.88 -22.54 46.16
CA PHE A 158 23.92 -23.57 45.98
C PHE A 158 23.36 -24.93 45.52
N SER A 159 22.48 -24.97 44.51
CA SER A 159 21.99 -26.24 43.93
C SER A 159 22.00 -26.21 42.40
N LEU A 160 22.69 -27.18 41.79
CA LEU A 160 22.87 -27.31 40.34
C LEU A 160 21.53 -27.41 39.59
N ALA A 161 20.51 -28.02 40.20
CA ALA A 161 19.16 -28.13 39.62
C ALA A 161 18.43 -26.78 39.58
N LEU A 162 18.48 -25.99 40.66
CA LEU A 162 17.92 -24.63 40.71
C LEU A 162 18.67 -23.69 39.75
N CYS A 163 19.99 -23.86 39.62
CA CYS A 163 20.79 -23.11 38.64
C CYS A 163 20.35 -23.43 37.20
N CYS A 164 20.13 -24.69 36.83
CA CYS A 164 19.61 -25.04 35.50
C CYS A 164 18.19 -24.51 35.24
N PHE A 165 17.27 -24.59 36.21
CA PHE A 165 15.92 -23.99 36.08
C PHE A 165 15.97 -22.46 35.98
N TYR A 166 16.87 -21.81 36.72
CA TYR A 166 17.07 -20.37 36.67
C TYR A 166 17.73 -19.94 35.36
N PHE A 167 18.74 -20.67 34.88
CA PHE A 167 19.44 -20.42 33.62
C PHE A 167 18.52 -20.64 32.42
N GLN A 168 17.65 -21.67 32.45
CA GLN A 168 16.62 -21.90 31.44
C GLN A 168 15.49 -20.86 31.53
N GLY A 169 15.16 -20.39 32.74
CA GLY A 169 14.31 -19.22 32.99
C GLY A 169 14.91 -17.92 32.45
N GLU A 170 16.23 -17.71 32.56
CA GLU A 170 16.94 -16.57 31.98
C GLU A 170 17.09 -16.68 30.47
N LEU A 171 17.30 -17.88 29.91
CA LEU A 171 17.39 -18.11 28.47
C LEU A 171 16.03 -17.90 27.78
N THR A 172 14.95 -18.40 28.40
CA THR A 172 13.57 -18.19 27.95
C THR A 172 13.16 -16.72 28.13
N ASN A 173 13.53 -16.07 29.25
CA ASN A 173 13.36 -14.64 29.45
C ASN A 173 14.19 -13.80 28.48
N GLY A 174 15.40 -14.24 28.11
CA GLY A 174 16.28 -13.55 27.16
C GLY A 174 15.70 -13.58 25.75
N ARG A 175 15.23 -14.75 25.30
CA ARG A 175 14.50 -14.88 24.02
C ARG A 175 13.25 -14.01 24.00
N SER A 176 12.42 -14.05 25.04
CA SER A 176 11.20 -13.25 25.10
C SER A 176 11.48 -11.74 25.19
N LYS A 177 12.54 -11.33 25.91
CA LYS A 177 12.99 -9.93 25.97
C LYS A 177 13.38 -9.42 24.59
N ILE A 178 14.22 -10.15 23.86
CA ILE A 178 14.63 -9.77 22.49
C ILE A 178 13.42 -9.68 21.56
N GLN A 179 12.51 -10.66 21.62
CA GLN A 179 11.29 -10.66 20.82
C GLN A 179 10.38 -9.47 21.13
N VAL A 180 10.17 -9.15 22.41
CA VAL A 180 9.38 -7.99 22.86
C VAL A 180 9.99 -6.69 22.38
N LEU A 181 11.31 -6.52 22.52
CA LEU A 181 12.01 -5.32 22.05
C LEU A 181 11.89 -5.16 20.53
N PHE A 182 12.13 -6.23 19.79
CA PHE A 182 12.04 -6.24 18.33
C PHE A 182 10.62 -5.92 17.84
N LEU A 183 9.61 -6.59 18.40
CA LEU A 183 8.21 -6.35 18.05
C LEU A 183 7.78 -4.91 18.33
N LEU A 184 8.19 -4.34 19.46
CA LEU A 184 7.89 -2.95 19.80
C LEU A 184 8.52 -1.98 18.79
N PHE A 185 9.81 -2.16 18.49
CA PHE A 185 10.53 -1.29 17.57
C PHE A 185 9.93 -1.33 16.17
N VAL A 186 9.68 -2.54 15.64
CA VAL A 186 9.07 -2.74 14.33
C VAL A 186 7.66 -2.14 14.29
N ALA A 187 6.83 -2.38 15.30
CA ALA A 187 5.47 -1.85 15.35
C ALA A 187 5.45 -0.32 15.39
N VAL A 188 6.31 0.32 16.19
CA VAL A 188 6.40 1.79 16.28
C VAL A 188 6.93 2.38 14.97
N MET A 189 7.96 1.80 14.38
CA MET A 189 8.52 2.24 13.10
C MET A 189 7.44 2.25 12.01
N PHE A 190 6.74 1.13 11.82
CA PHE A 190 5.66 1.05 10.83
C PHE A 190 4.50 1.97 11.17
N PHE A 191 4.10 2.09 12.44
CA PHE A 191 3.02 2.99 12.85
C PHE A 191 3.32 4.44 12.44
N VAL A 192 4.51 4.95 12.75
CA VAL A 192 4.89 6.32 12.42
C VAL A 192 4.92 6.52 10.90
N SER A 193 5.57 5.62 10.15
CA SER A 193 5.63 5.72 8.68
C SER A 193 4.24 5.68 8.03
N LEU A 194 3.38 4.76 8.47
CA LEU A 194 2.03 4.59 7.92
C LEU A 194 1.12 5.75 8.31
N MET A 195 1.36 6.42 9.44
CA MET A 195 0.55 7.56 9.87
C MET A 195 0.67 8.72 8.89
N PHE A 196 1.90 9.02 8.43
CA PHE A 196 2.13 10.05 7.42
C PHE A 196 1.49 9.67 6.08
N LEU A 197 1.70 8.44 5.62
CA LEU A 197 1.15 7.97 4.34
C LEU A 197 -0.39 7.96 4.36
N PHE A 198 -1.00 7.42 5.41
CA PHE A 198 -2.46 7.41 5.56
C PHE A 198 -3.02 8.83 5.66
N GLY A 199 -2.39 9.71 6.44
CA GLY A 199 -2.79 11.11 6.54
C GLY A 199 -2.76 11.84 5.19
N TYR A 200 -1.70 11.64 4.40
CA TYR A 200 -1.58 12.18 3.05
C TYR A 200 -2.72 11.69 2.14
N HIS A 201 -3.01 10.39 2.15
CA HIS A 201 -4.10 9.85 1.34
C HIS A 201 -5.49 10.28 1.81
N CYS A 202 -5.71 10.49 3.11
CA CYS A 202 -6.93 11.10 3.63
C CYS A 202 -7.12 12.52 3.08
N TRP A 203 -6.04 13.32 3.01
CA TRP A 203 -6.09 14.63 2.37
C TRP A 203 -6.42 14.52 0.87
N LEU A 204 -5.77 13.61 0.12
CA LEU A 204 -6.08 13.37 -1.30
C LEU A 204 -7.55 13.00 -1.51
N VAL A 205 -8.10 12.09 -0.70
CA VAL A 205 -9.50 11.68 -0.74
C VAL A 205 -10.43 12.86 -0.52
N SER A 206 -10.16 13.70 0.49
CA SER A 206 -10.98 14.88 0.79
C SER A 206 -11.00 15.92 -0.34
N ARG A 207 -9.98 15.91 -1.21
CA ARG A 207 -9.88 16.78 -2.40
C ARG A 207 -10.24 16.06 -3.70
N ASN A 208 -10.63 14.78 -3.64
CA ASN A 208 -10.82 13.91 -4.78
C ASN A 208 -9.64 13.93 -5.77
N ARG A 209 -8.40 14.00 -5.26
CA ARG A 209 -7.16 13.99 -6.06
C ARG A 209 -6.49 12.61 -6.00
N SER A 210 -5.76 12.28 -7.06
CA SER A 210 -4.77 11.20 -7.06
C SER A 210 -3.42 11.76 -6.63
N THR A 211 -2.45 10.89 -6.36
CA THR A 211 -1.04 11.28 -6.18
C THR A 211 -0.45 11.91 -7.45
N LEU A 212 -0.92 11.48 -8.64
CA LEU A 212 -0.62 12.08 -9.95
C LEU A 212 -1.51 13.30 -10.25
#